data_AF-L7VTG2-F1
#
_entry.id   AF-L7VTG2-F1
#
_cell.length_a   1.000
_cell.length_b   1.000
_cell.length_c   1.000
_cell.angle_alpha   90.00
_cell.angle_beta   90.00
_cell.angle_gamma   90.00
#
_symmetry.space_group_name_H-M   'P 1'
#
loop_
_entity.id
_entity.type
_entity.pdbx_description
1 polymer ?
#
loop_
_entity_poly.entity_id
_entity_poly.type
_entity_poly.pdbx_seq_one_letter_code
_entity_poly.pdbx_strand_id
1 'polypeptide(L)'
;MLNLFDMDTEQLMALAEYRDVLDKGQPFRKNFWQNEKQKTGIRLNCQVITKYCLEYVEGITVDKLPEYNLKQLREIFVKNRLSGMLQTVFDNDVLAVLKNAYPEEFKKRQLTEWMWSKHGIWNNDKYVIEAVQYMVLKEGIRRVELIPEYDWKKRLLKYGIYNVLSRFDWSIYKLFDFVYPGRFHPTDFKYKTKWRTNSVKKTYENACRFMDKVFSENQLTDDDILLLNSNGFRKLGLTSMLITVFDGKPMKAKEYYFYKTIGNGENQKKLAGRIQSALMKKEDEIIKKRLSEVAKGKYIYNLYSNNSVYSYLKRIAKKRKMKINQLVEKFGYVYKSSRTEQKVIDPQLIWDLRKKGLTYIEIAEQLGSNPTTISVLCKKYFGGDPLIPRPIEDYITIQELMDQHHIDHKTIMKLVRQNNLENHVTIRHRYLKKSEIIPVIAEYKKQNLHHQALLNRYNIS
;
A
#
# COMPACT_ATOMS: atom_id res chain seq x y z
N MET A 1 2.38 -55.87 13.30
CA MET A 1 2.24 -57.31 13.60
C MET A 1 1.55 -57.45 14.94
N LEU A 2 0.36 -58.06 14.93
CA LEU A 2 -0.38 -58.44 16.13
C LEU A 2 0.46 -59.38 17.01
N ASN A 3 0.70 -59.00 18.25
CA ASN A 3 1.30 -59.88 19.25
C ASN A 3 0.18 -60.63 19.98
N LEU A 4 0.07 -61.94 19.75
CA LEU A 4 -0.97 -62.78 20.33
C LEU A 4 -0.87 -62.86 21.87
N PHE A 5 0.32 -62.60 22.42
CA PHE A 5 0.57 -62.65 23.87
C PHE A 5 0.06 -61.41 24.62
N ASP A 6 -0.24 -60.33 23.92
CA ASP A 6 -0.74 -59.08 24.50
C ASP A 6 -2.29 -58.99 24.46
N MET A 7 -2.96 -60.02 23.97
CA MET A 7 -4.42 -60.05 23.80
C MET A 7 -5.12 -60.65 25.01
N ASP A 8 -6.28 -60.10 25.33
CA ASP A 8 -7.16 -60.72 26.32
C ASP A 8 -7.86 -61.98 25.79
N THR A 9 -8.44 -62.76 26.70
CA THR A 9 -9.14 -64.00 26.37
C THR A 9 -10.28 -63.78 25.37
N GLU A 10 -10.98 -62.64 25.44
CA GLU A 10 -12.12 -62.34 24.57
C GLU A 10 -11.65 -62.11 23.12
N GLN A 11 -10.55 -61.38 22.94
CA GLN A 11 -9.92 -61.12 21.64
C GLN A 11 -9.38 -62.40 21.00
N LEU A 12 -8.77 -63.28 21.81
CA LEU A 12 -8.29 -64.59 21.33
C LEU A 12 -9.47 -65.47 20.87
N MET A 13 -10.57 -65.49 21.62
CA MET A 13 -11.79 -66.19 21.20
C MET A 13 -12.37 -65.61 19.91
N ALA A 14 -12.41 -64.29 19.76
CA ALA A 14 -12.88 -63.63 18.55
C ALA A 14 -12.01 -63.96 17.32
N LEU A 15 -10.69 -64.06 17.49
CA LEU A 15 -9.78 -64.51 16.43
C LEU A 15 -9.99 -65.97 16.05
N ALA A 16 -10.11 -66.86 17.04
CA ALA A 16 -10.39 -68.26 16.78
C ALA A 16 -11.70 -68.45 16.01
N GLU A 17 -12.75 -67.70 16.39
CA GLU A 17 -14.01 -67.68 15.68
C GLU A 17 -13.85 -67.16 14.25
N TYR A 18 -13.12 -66.06 14.04
CA TYR A 18 -12.88 -65.55 12.69
C TYR A 18 -12.09 -66.54 11.82
N ARG A 19 -11.14 -67.26 12.39
CA ARG A 19 -10.41 -68.32 11.69
C ARG A 19 -11.34 -69.45 11.26
N ASP A 20 -12.24 -69.89 12.13
CA ASP A 20 -13.26 -70.90 11.78
C ASP A 20 -14.19 -70.40 10.65
N VAL A 21 -14.53 -69.10 10.62
CA VAL A 21 -15.29 -68.49 9.51
C VAL A 21 -14.54 -68.58 8.19
N LEU A 22 -13.21 -68.38 8.20
CA LEU A 22 -12.37 -68.45 7.00
C LEU A 22 -12.12 -69.91 6.55
N ASP A 23 -11.70 -70.77 7.47
CA ASP A 23 -11.25 -72.14 7.18
C ASP A 23 -12.42 -73.10 6.93
N LYS A 24 -13.48 -73.01 7.74
CA LYS A 24 -14.65 -73.92 7.68
C LYS A 24 -15.85 -73.31 6.97
N GLY A 25 -15.79 -72.01 6.62
CA GLY A 25 -16.88 -71.30 5.98
C GLY A 25 -18.12 -71.09 6.85
N GLN A 26 -18.00 -71.28 8.16
CA GLN A 26 -19.11 -71.09 9.10
C GLN A 26 -19.45 -69.60 9.24
N PRO A 27 -20.70 -69.23 9.56
CA PRO A 27 -21.03 -67.85 9.92
C PRO A 27 -20.53 -67.54 11.34
N PHE A 28 -20.31 -66.25 11.63
CA PHE A 28 -20.14 -65.79 13.01
C PHE A 28 -21.34 -66.20 13.86
N ARG A 29 -21.11 -66.44 15.16
CA ARG A 29 -22.16 -66.78 16.12
C ARG A 29 -23.24 -65.70 16.14
N LYS A 30 -24.47 -66.12 16.45
CA LYS A 30 -25.62 -65.22 16.50
C LYS A 30 -25.32 -64.04 17.44
N ASN A 31 -25.66 -62.84 16.99
CA ASN A 31 -25.45 -61.56 17.70
C ASN A 31 -23.99 -61.14 17.93
N PHE A 32 -22.98 -61.82 17.35
CA PHE A 32 -21.57 -61.41 17.48
C PHE A 32 -21.37 -59.91 17.20
N TRP A 33 -21.80 -59.46 16.02
CA TRP A 33 -21.67 -58.06 15.60
C TRP A 33 -22.61 -57.10 16.34
N GLN A 34 -23.79 -57.57 16.77
CA GLN A 34 -24.71 -56.74 17.55
C GLN A 34 -24.10 -56.39 18.92
N ASN A 35 -23.45 -57.36 19.57
CA ASN A 35 -22.78 -57.15 20.84
C ASN A 35 -21.63 -56.14 20.69
N GLU A 36 -20.84 -56.21 19.61
CA GLU A 36 -19.81 -55.21 19.31
C GLU A 36 -20.38 -53.82 18.99
N LYS A 37 -21.56 -53.73 18.36
CA LYS A 37 -22.21 -52.43 18.09
C LYS A 37 -22.55 -51.68 19.38
N GLN A 38 -22.97 -52.41 20.42
CA GLN A 38 -23.38 -51.86 21.72
C GLN A 38 -22.19 -51.35 22.56
N LYS A 39 -20.96 -51.81 22.28
CA LYS A 39 -19.76 -51.34 22.97
C LYS A 39 -19.44 -49.89 22.59
N THR A 40 -19.05 -49.08 23.57
CA THR A 40 -18.60 -47.69 23.38
C THR A 40 -17.08 -47.63 23.23
N GLY A 41 -16.58 -46.68 22.43
CA GLY A 41 -15.13 -46.52 22.21
C GLY A 41 -14.55 -47.51 21.20
N ILE A 42 -13.33 -47.99 21.46
CA ILE A 42 -12.64 -48.95 20.59
C ILE A 42 -13.29 -50.33 20.76
N ARG A 43 -13.77 -50.88 19.66
CA ARG A 43 -14.36 -52.21 19.57
C ARG A 43 -13.24 -53.23 19.38
N LEU A 44 -12.77 -53.80 20.48
CA LEU A 44 -11.56 -54.62 20.56
C LEU A 44 -11.61 -55.84 19.63
N ASN A 45 -12.74 -56.56 19.58
CA ASN A 45 -12.87 -57.73 18.70
C ASN A 45 -12.82 -57.32 17.23
N CYS A 46 -13.54 -56.25 16.86
CA CYS A 46 -13.46 -55.69 15.50
C CYS A 46 -12.05 -55.20 15.14
N GLN A 47 -11.33 -54.60 16.08
CA GLN A 47 -9.96 -54.12 15.88
C GLN A 47 -9.03 -55.29 15.55
N VAL A 48 -9.05 -56.34 16.37
CA VAL A 48 -8.17 -57.49 16.22
C VAL A 48 -8.49 -58.27 14.94
N ILE A 49 -9.78 -58.51 14.66
CA ILE A 49 -10.22 -59.17 13.42
C ILE A 49 -9.81 -58.37 12.17
N THR A 50 -9.97 -57.05 12.20
CA THR A 50 -9.59 -56.18 11.07
C THR A 50 -8.09 -56.22 10.82
N LYS A 51 -7.28 -56.12 11.88
CA LYS A 51 -5.81 -56.22 11.77
C LYS A 51 -5.39 -57.58 11.25
N TYR A 52 -6.03 -58.66 11.72
CA TYR A 52 -5.72 -60.01 11.25
C TYR A 52 -6.05 -60.18 9.77
N CYS A 53 -7.23 -59.73 9.34
CA CYS A 53 -7.65 -59.74 7.94
C CYS A 53 -6.66 -58.98 7.05
N LEU A 54 -6.24 -57.78 7.44
CA LEU A 54 -5.36 -56.96 6.61
C LEU A 54 -3.91 -57.45 6.65
N GLU A 55 -3.33 -57.59 7.84
CA GLU A 55 -1.90 -57.88 8.00
C GLU A 55 -1.56 -59.34 7.66
N TYR A 56 -2.40 -60.31 8.07
CA TYR A 56 -2.08 -61.74 7.96
C TYR A 56 -2.75 -62.43 6.78
N VAL A 57 -4.04 -62.15 6.53
CA VAL A 57 -4.76 -62.82 5.43
C VAL A 57 -4.40 -62.19 4.07
N GLU A 58 -4.32 -60.86 4.00
CA GLU A 58 -4.07 -60.15 2.73
C GLU A 58 -2.62 -59.60 2.61
N GLY A 59 -1.81 -59.66 3.67
CA GLY A 59 -0.43 -59.17 3.65
C GLY A 59 -0.28 -57.64 3.52
N ILE A 60 -1.36 -56.91 3.82
CA ILE A 60 -1.45 -55.44 3.77
C ILE A 60 -1.07 -54.90 5.14
N THR A 61 0.21 -54.59 5.29
CA THR A 61 0.72 -53.87 6.46
C THR A 61 0.22 -52.42 6.46
N VAL A 62 0.24 -51.78 7.63
CA VAL A 62 -0.29 -50.42 7.83
C VAL A 62 0.32 -49.40 6.87
N ASP A 63 1.61 -49.52 6.59
CA ASP A 63 2.37 -48.68 5.66
C ASP A 63 1.92 -48.82 4.20
N LYS A 64 1.30 -49.95 3.83
CA LYS A 64 0.76 -50.23 2.50
C LYS A 64 -0.71 -49.83 2.34
N LEU A 65 -1.43 -49.57 3.43
CA LEU A 65 -2.82 -49.09 3.36
C LEU A 65 -3.01 -47.92 2.38
N PRO A 66 -2.08 -46.94 2.31
CA PRO A 66 -2.21 -45.83 1.37
C PRO A 66 -2.24 -46.19 -0.13
N GLU A 67 -1.79 -47.39 -0.50
CA GLU A 67 -1.80 -47.88 -1.89
C GLU A 67 -3.20 -48.27 -2.36
N TYR A 68 -4.13 -48.47 -1.42
CA TYR A 68 -5.50 -48.87 -1.70
C TYR A 68 -6.45 -47.69 -1.54
N ASN A 69 -7.57 -47.71 -2.26
CA ASN A 69 -8.69 -46.82 -2.00
C ASN A 69 -9.76 -47.50 -1.13
N LEU A 70 -10.68 -46.71 -0.56
CA LEU A 70 -11.70 -47.22 0.36
C LEU A 70 -12.67 -48.23 -0.30
N LYS A 71 -12.87 -48.17 -1.62
CA LYS A 71 -13.68 -49.15 -2.35
C LYS A 71 -12.96 -50.50 -2.44
N GLN A 72 -11.68 -50.52 -2.76
CA GLN A 72 -10.86 -51.73 -2.77
C GLN A 72 -10.79 -52.37 -1.38
N LEU A 73 -10.58 -51.56 -0.33
CA LEU A 73 -10.59 -52.05 1.05
C LEU A 73 -11.96 -52.62 1.45
N ARG A 74 -13.07 -52.02 0.99
CA ARG A 74 -14.41 -52.60 1.15
C ARG A 74 -14.52 -53.98 0.50
N GLU A 75 -14.05 -54.11 -0.74
CA GLU A 75 -14.07 -55.36 -1.49
C GLU A 75 -13.24 -56.45 -0.78
N ILE A 76 -12.07 -56.09 -0.25
CA ILE A 76 -11.23 -56.97 0.58
C ILE A 76 -11.99 -57.46 1.82
N PHE A 77 -12.64 -56.56 2.57
CA PHE A 77 -13.43 -56.97 3.74
C PHE A 77 -14.62 -57.86 3.38
N VAL A 78 -15.30 -57.59 2.27
CA VAL A 78 -16.42 -58.42 1.80
C VAL A 78 -15.93 -59.81 1.37
N LYS A 79 -14.83 -59.88 0.59
CA LYS A 79 -14.17 -61.13 0.18
C LYS A 79 -13.79 -61.99 1.38
N ASN A 80 -13.31 -61.37 2.45
CA ASN A 80 -12.90 -62.04 3.68
C ASN A 80 -14.02 -62.19 4.72
N ARG A 81 -15.28 -62.23 4.28
CA ARG A 81 -16.49 -62.50 5.09
C ARG A 81 -16.75 -61.52 6.25
N LEU A 82 -16.25 -60.29 6.15
CA LEU A 82 -16.47 -59.22 7.14
C LEU A 82 -17.60 -58.24 6.76
N SER A 83 -18.48 -58.63 5.83
CA SER A 83 -19.64 -57.82 5.42
C SER A 83 -20.59 -57.53 6.60
N GLY A 84 -20.79 -58.51 7.48
CA GLY A 84 -21.61 -58.37 8.69
C GLY A 84 -21.07 -57.32 9.66
N MET A 85 -19.75 -57.27 9.84
CA MET A 85 -19.07 -56.25 10.64
C MET A 85 -19.27 -54.86 10.03
N LEU A 86 -19.02 -54.72 8.72
CA LEU A 86 -19.18 -53.46 8.01
C LEU A 86 -20.57 -52.88 8.17
N GLN A 87 -21.60 -53.69 7.92
CA GLN A 87 -23.00 -53.25 7.94
C GLN A 87 -23.50 -53.00 9.36
N THR A 88 -23.26 -53.94 10.28
CA THR A 88 -23.89 -53.91 11.60
C THR A 88 -23.20 -52.93 12.53
N VAL A 89 -21.87 -52.95 12.54
CA VAL A 89 -21.05 -52.28 13.55
C VAL A 89 -20.67 -50.87 13.10
N PHE A 90 -20.31 -50.71 11.82
CA PHE A 90 -19.76 -49.47 11.29
C PHE A 90 -20.66 -48.79 10.25
N ASP A 91 -21.91 -49.22 10.11
CA ASP A 91 -22.92 -48.63 9.21
C ASP A 91 -22.36 -48.40 7.78
N ASN A 92 -21.60 -49.38 7.28
CA ASN A 92 -20.89 -49.38 5.99
C ASN A 92 -19.71 -48.41 5.84
N ASP A 93 -19.25 -47.75 6.91
CA ASP A 93 -18.07 -46.86 6.91
C ASP A 93 -16.76 -47.63 7.08
N VAL A 94 -16.08 -47.88 5.96
CA VAL A 94 -14.75 -48.51 5.89
C VAL A 94 -13.70 -47.73 6.66
N LEU A 95 -13.80 -46.40 6.68
CA LEU A 95 -12.83 -45.56 7.38
C LEU A 95 -13.00 -45.67 8.89
N ALA A 96 -14.24 -45.81 9.38
CA ALA A 96 -14.50 -46.08 10.79
C ALA A 96 -13.89 -47.42 11.23
N VAL A 97 -13.93 -48.45 10.36
CA VAL A 97 -13.22 -49.72 10.58
C VAL A 97 -11.72 -49.49 10.73
N LEU A 98 -11.10 -48.75 9.82
CA LEU A 98 -9.67 -48.46 9.87
C LEU A 98 -9.26 -47.63 11.09
N LYS A 99 -10.07 -46.63 11.48
CA LYS A 99 -9.83 -45.83 12.70
C LYS A 99 -9.93 -46.67 13.97
N ASN A 100 -10.85 -47.63 14.01
CA ASN A 100 -10.94 -48.59 15.10
C ASN A 100 -9.74 -49.54 15.12
N ALA A 101 -9.27 -49.97 13.94
CA ALA A 101 -8.12 -50.86 13.82
C ALA A 101 -6.80 -50.16 14.20
N TYR A 102 -6.54 -48.97 13.70
CA TYR A 102 -5.24 -48.29 13.81
C TYR A 102 -5.33 -46.91 14.47
N PRO A 103 -5.90 -46.79 15.69
CA PRO A 103 -6.17 -45.50 16.31
C PRO A 103 -4.91 -44.65 16.48
N GLU A 104 -3.79 -45.28 16.85
CA GLU A 104 -2.50 -44.59 17.00
C GLU A 104 -1.91 -44.11 15.67
N GLU A 105 -2.19 -44.79 14.57
CA GLU A 105 -1.64 -44.41 13.24
C GLU A 105 -2.44 -43.25 12.63
N PHE A 106 -3.73 -43.18 12.92
CA PHE A 106 -4.53 -41.98 12.69
C PHE A 106 -4.13 -40.83 13.63
N LYS A 107 -3.66 -41.11 14.86
CA LYS A 107 -3.06 -40.09 15.73
C LYS A 107 -1.68 -39.62 15.22
N LYS A 108 -0.86 -40.52 14.69
CA LYS A 108 0.45 -40.25 14.05
C LYS A 108 0.34 -39.61 12.65
N ARG A 109 -0.89 -39.35 12.19
CA ARG A 109 -1.27 -38.47 11.06
C ARG A 109 -1.00 -38.99 9.64
N GLN A 110 -0.19 -40.04 9.45
CA GLN A 110 0.08 -40.59 8.11
C GLN A 110 -1.19 -41.12 7.42
N LEU A 111 -1.99 -41.93 8.13
CA LEU A 111 -3.27 -42.43 7.59
C LEU A 111 -4.33 -41.33 7.50
N THR A 112 -4.23 -40.30 8.33
CA THR A 112 -5.14 -39.15 8.32
C THR A 112 -4.95 -38.30 7.06
N GLU A 113 -3.71 -38.09 6.62
CA GLU A 113 -3.44 -37.39 5.36
C GLU A 113 -3.85 -38.23 4.14
N TRP A 114 -3.61 -39.54 4.15
CA TRP A 114 -4.09 -40.46 3.10
C TRP A 114 -5.62 -40.42 2.98
N MET A 115 -6.33 -40.44 4.11
CA MET A 115 -7.80 -40.35 4.18
C MET A 115 -8.37 -39.12 3.49
N TRP A 116 -7.65 -38.00 3.52
CA TRP A 116 -8.05 -36.76 2.85
C TRP A 116 -7.54 -36.63 1.42
N SER A 117 -6.73 -37.55 0.92
CA SER A 117 -6.12 -37.43 -0.40
C SER A 117 -7.14 -37.61 -1.55
N LYS A 118 -6.63 -37.77 -2.78
CA LYS A 118 -7.44 -38.09 -3.97
C LYS A 118 -8.35 -39.33 -3.82
N HIS A 119 -8.11 -40.16 -2.80
CA HIS A 119 -8.87 -41.36 -2.47
C HIS A 119 -9.92 -41.15 -1.36
N GLY A 120 -10.03 -39.95 -0.79
CA GLY A 120 -10.92 -39.61 0.30
C GLY A 120 -12.39 -39.47 -0.08
N ILE A 121 -13.28 -39.57 0.93
CA ILE A 121 -14.74 -39.41 0.77
C ILE A 121 -15.12 -37.96 1.04
N TRP A 122 -15.27 -37.15 -0.01
CA TRP A 122 -15.72 -35.75 0.08
C TRP A 122 -17.21 -35.57 0.39
N ASN A 123 -17.95 -36.67 0.47
CA ASN A 123 -19.38 -36.68 0.81
C ASN A 123 -19.62 -36.52 2.32
N ASN A 124 -18.60 -36.65 3.17
CA ASN A 124 -18.73 -36.49 4.61
C ASN A 124 -18.26 -35.11 5.07
N ASP A 125 -19.18 -34.33 5.62
CA ASP A 125 -18.99 -32.95 6.08
C ASP A 125 -17.89 -32.83 7.13
N LYS A 126 -17.86 -33.76 8.09
CA LYS A 126 -16.88 -33.76 9.17
C LYS A 126 -15.45 -33.89 8.62
N TYR A 127 -15.26 -34.76 7.64
CA TYR A 127 -13.94 -35.00 7.05
C TYR A 127 -13.48 -33.83 6.16
N VAL A 128 -14.41 -33.17 5.45
CA VAL A 128 -14.11 -31.95 4.69
C VAL A 128 -13.63 -30.84 5.63
N ILE A 129 -14.34 -30.61 6.74
CA ILE A 129 -13.98 -29.60 7.74
C ILE A 129 -12.60 -29.90 8.33
N GLU A 130 -12.39 -31.15 8.77
CA GLU A 130 -11.14 -31.59 9.39
C GLU A 130 -9.94 -31.42 8.44
N ALA A 131 -10.08 -31.84 7.17
CA ALA A 131 -9.04 -31.73 6.16
C ALA A 131 -8.64 -30.28 5.88
N VAL A 132 -9.62 -29.38 5.71
CA VAL A 132 -9.37 -27.98 5.41
C VAL A 132 -8.78 -27.25 6.61
N GLN A 133 -9.30 -27.49 7.82
CA GLN A 133 -8.74 -26.90 9.05
C GLN A 133 -7.30 -27.35 9.28
N TYR A 134 -7.00 -28.64 9.04
CA TYR A 134 -5.65 -29.16 9.12
C TYR A 134 -4.71 -28.49 8.12
N MET A 135 -5.13 -28.39 6.85
CA MET A 135 -4.35 -27.70 5.81
C MET A 135 -4.03 -26.26 6.22
N VAL A 136 -5.04 -25.51 6.69
CA VAL A 136 -4.88 -24.11 7.15
C VAL A 136 -3.85 -24.02 8.28
N LEU A 137 -3.96 -24.90 9.28
CA LEU A 137 -3.03 -24.96 10.40
C LEU A 137 -1.59 -25.27 9.95
N LYS A 138 -1.42 -26.21 9.01
CA LYS A 138 -0.10 -26.61 8.48
C LYS A 138 0.56 -25.56 7.61
N GLU A 139 -0.24 -24.74 6.93
CA GLU A 139 0.25 -23.55 6.24
C GLU A 139 0.66 -22.42 7.21
N GLY A 140 0.50 -22.62 8.53
CA GLY A 140 0.89 -21.64 9.55
C GLY A 140 -0.10 -20.49 9.71
N ILE A 141 -1.31 -20.62 9.16
CA ILE A 141 -2.33 -19.56 9.16
C ILE A 141 -3.06 -19.61 10.49
N ARG A 142 -2.64 -18.75 11.43
CA ARG A 142 -3.22 -18.68 12.78
C ARG A 142 -4.49 -17.83 12.85
N ARG A 143 -4.65 -16.87 11.92
CA ARG A 143 -5.79 -15.96 11.85
C ARG A 143 -6.65 -16.32 10.66
N VAL A 144 -7.91 -16.65 10.92
CA VAL A 144 -8.89 -17.07 9.91
C VAL A 144 -9.07 -15.96 8.86
N GLU A 145 -8.96 -14.70 9.26
CA GLU A 145 -9.11 -13.53 8.40
C GLU A 145 -8.07 -13.44 7.28
N LEU A 146 -6.90 -14.07 7.46
CA LEU A 146 -5.83 -14.09 6.45
C LEU A 146 -6.06 -15.13 5.35
N ILE A 147 -7.00 -16.06 5.54
CA ILE A 147 -7.30 -17.13 4.58
C ILE A 147 -7.44 -16.58 3.15
N PRO A 148 -8.22 -15.53 2.86
CA PRO A 148 -8.49 -15.13 1.49
C PRO A 148 -7.27 -14.61 0.69
N GLU A 149 -6.18 -14.24 1.38
CA GLU A 149 -4.95 -13.70 0.77
C GLU A 149 -4.11 -14.77 0.05
N TYR A 150 -4.32 -16.04 0.39
CA TYR A 150 -3.48 -17.14 -0.07
C TYR A 150 -3.89 -17.75 -1.42
N ASP A 151 -2.89 -18.32 -2.10
CA ASP A 151 -3.11 -19.19 -3.26
C ASP A 151 -3.65 -20.55 -2.80
N TRP A 152 -4.97 -20.68 -2.73
CA TRP A 152 -5.63 -21.93 -2.33
C TRP A 152 -5.60 -23.01 -3.38
N LYS A 153 -5.54 -22.67 -4.67
CA LYS A 153 -5.43 -23.70 -5.72
C LYS A 153 -4.14 -24.50 -5.53
N LYS A 154 -3.01 -23.81 -5.35
CA LYS A 154 -1.70 -24.43 -5.10
C LYS A 154 -1.67 -25.23 -3.80
N ARG A 155 -2.27 -24.70 -2.73
CA ARG A 155 -2.34 -25.36 -1.42
C ARG A 155 -3.19 -26.62 -1.47
N LEU A 156 -4.41 -26.54 -1.98
CA LEU A 156 -5.28 -27.70 -2.11
C LEU A 156 -4.63 -28.83 -2.95
N LEU A 157 -3.86 -28.48 -3.98
CA LEU A 157 -3.06 -29.44 -4.75
C LEU A 157 -1.91 -30.04 -3.93
N LYS A 158 -1.16 -29.22 -3.18
CA LYS A 158 -0.06 -29.66 -2.29
C LYS A 158 -0.51 -30.73 -1.29
N TYR A 159 -1.71 -30.60 -0.72
CA TYR A 159 -2.25 -31.57 0.25
C TYR A 159 -3.11 -32.66 -0.40
N GLY A 160 -3.19 -32.72 -1.73
CA GLY A 160 -3.98 -33.75 -2.43
C GLY A 160 -5.50 -33.65 -2.24
N ILE A 161 -6.00 -32.52 -1.72
CA ILE A 161 -7.41 -32.31 -1.38
C ILE A 161 -8.18 -31.48 -2.42
N TYR A 162 -7.56 -31.14 -3.55
CA TYR A 162 -8.14 -30.29 -4.60
C TYR A 162 -9.52 -30.76 -5.11
N ASN A 163 -9.74 -32.06 -5.18
CA ASN A 163 -11.00 -32.64 -5.67
C ASN A 163 -12.21 -32.38 -4.75
N VAL A 164 -11.97 -31.94 -3.50
CA VAL A 164 -13.04 -31.50 -2.59
C VAL A 164 -13.89 -30.38 -3.20
N LEU A 165 -13.28 -29.55 -4.05
CA LEU A 165 -13.94 -28.44 -4.71
C LEU A 165 -15.06 -28.87 -5.68
N SER A 166 -15.08 -30.13 -6.13
CA SER A 166 -16.15 -30.64 -6.99
C SER A 166 -17.53 -30.55 -6.32
N ARG A 167 -17.59 -30.72 -4.99
CA ARG A 167 -18.79 -30.52 -4.16
C ARG A 167 -19.24 -29.06 -4.04
N PHE A 168 -18.33 -28.13 -4.32
CA PHE A 168 -18.54 -26.70 -4.10
C PHE A 168 -18.53 -25.91 -5.41
N ASP A 169 -18.94 -26.52 -6.53
CA ASP A 169 -18.94 -25.91 -7.87
C ASP A 169 -17.58 -25.31 -8.27
N TRP A 170 -16.49 -25.96 -7.85
CA TRP A 170 -15.13 -25.48 -8.05
C TRP A 170 -14.83 -24.11 -7.40
N SER A 171 -15.61 -23.71 -6.39
CA SER A 171 -15.47 -22.43 -5.69
C SER A 171 -14.72 -22.57 -4.38
N ILE A 172 -13.53 -21.96 -4.31
CA ILE A 172 -12.73 -21.84 -3.09
C ILE A 172 -13.51 -21.10 -2.00
N TYR A 173 -14.20 -20.01 -2.35
CA TYR A 173 -15.04 -19.29 -1.39
C TYR A 173 -16.09 -20.21 -0.76
N LYS A 174 -16.82 -20.99 -1.57
CA LYS A 174 -17.88 -21.88 -1.05
C LYS A 174 -17.31 -22.94 -0.12
N LEU A 175 -16.12 -23.47 -0.41
CA LEU A 175 -15.42 -24.39 0.49
C LEU A 175 -15.11 -23.73 1.84
N PHE A 176 -14.53 -22.52 1.83
CA PHE A 176 -14.16 -21.84 3.08
C PHE A 176 -15.36 -21.27 3.84
N ASP A 177 -16.43 -20.86 3.16
CA ASP A 177 -17.70 -20.46 3.78
C ASP A 177 -18.39 -21.68 4.41
N PHE A 178 -18.26 -22.87 3.83
CA PHE A 178 -18.73 -24.10 4.46
C PHE A 178 -17.93 -24.45 5.74
N VAL A 179 -16.60 -24.32 5.72
CA VAL A 179 -15.74 -24.65 6.86
C VAL A 179 -15.75 -23.57 7.94
N TYR A 180 -15.93 -22.31 7.57
CA TYR A 180 -15.98 -21.14 8.45
C TYR A 180 -17.20 -20.26 8.11
N PRO A 181 -18.43 -20.70 8.46
CA PRO A 181 -19.66 -20.02 8.06
C PRO A 181 -19.69 -18.54 8.39
N GLY A 182 -19.96 -17.72 7.37
CA GLY A 182 -20.16 -16.27 7.53
C GLY A 182 -18.90 -15.46 7.85
N ARG A 183 -17.71 -16.08 7.85
CA ARG A 183 -16.44 -15.40 8.14
C ARG A 183 -15.88 -14.64 6.94
N PHE A 184 -16.30 -14.99 5.73
CA PHE A 184 -15.74 -14.46 4.51
C PHE A 184 -16.82 -13.94 3.58
N HIS A 185 -16.41 -13.09 2.66
CA HIS A 185 -17.19 -12.69 1.51
C HIS A 185 -16.53 -13.23 0.23
N PRO A 186 -17.29 -13.54 -0.85
CA PRO A 186 -16.72 -14.01 -2.12
C PRO A 186 -15.62 -13.10 -2.69
N THR A 187 -15.72 -11.80 -2.41
CA THR A 187 -14.78 -10.78 -2.89
C THR A 187 -13.45 -10.77 -2.16
N ASP A 188 -13.33 -11.47 -1.03
CA ASP A 188 -12.09 -11.51 -0.26
C ASP A 188 -11.04 -12.40 -0.94
N PHE A 189 -11.46 -13.41 -1.69
CA PHE A 189 -10.57 -14.40 -2.28
C PHE A 189 -9.93 -13.92 -3.59
N LYS A 190 -8.62 -14.14 -3.73
CA LYS A 190 -7.83 -13.78 -4.92
C LYS A 190 -8.32 -14.44 -6.22
N TYR A 191 -8.78 -15.68 -6.13
CA TYR A 191 -9.48 -16.36 -7.23
C TYR A 191 -10.88 -15.79 -7.32
N LYS A 192 -10.94 -14.60 -7.92
CA LYS A 192 -12.17 -13.85 -8.16
C LYS A 192 -13.18 -14.84 -8.73
N THR A 193 -14.19 -15.15 -7.91
CA THR A 193 -15.44 -15.75 -8.37
C THR A 193 -15.79 -15.08 -9.68
N LYS A 194 -16.23 -15.86 -10.69
CA LYS A 194 -16.85 -15.29 -11.90
C LYS A 194 -17.77 -14.16 -11.42
N TRP A 195 -17.46 -12.91 -11.80
CA TRP A 195 -18.20 -11.75 -11.25
C TRP A 195 -19.71 -11.94 -11.41
N ARG A 196 -20.09 -12.64 -12.48
CA ARG A 196 -21.45 -13.07 -12.76
C ARG A 196 -21.82 -14.25 -11.84
N THR A 197 -22.73 -13.95 -10.92
CA THR A 197 -23.52 -14.96 -10.21
C THR A 197 -24.86 -15.13 -10.93
N ASN A 198 -25.65 -16.15 -10.55
CA ASN A 198 -27.01 -16.34 -11.08
C ASN A 198 -27.95 -15.17 -10.74
N SER A 199 -27.57 -14.29 -9.80
CA SER A 199 -28.33 -13.10 -9.42
C SER A 199 -27.60 -11.82 -9.85
N VAL A 200 -28.27 -11.01 -10.66
CA VAL A 200 -27.77 -9.69 -11.09
C VAL A 200 -27.58 -8.77 -9.88
N LYS A 201 -28.52 -8.77 -8.93
CA LYS A 201 -28.44 -7.96 -7.70
C LYS A 201 -27.19 -8.31 -6.89
N LYS A 202 -26.97 -9.60 -6.61
CA LYS A 202 -25.82 -10.08 -5.83
C LYS A 202 -24.48 -9.76 -6.53
N THR A 203 -24.47 -9.78 -7.86
CA THR A 203 -23.30 -9.39 -8.68
C THR A 203 -22.91 -7.93 -8.44
N TYR A 204 -23.88 -7.00 -8.45
CA TYR A 204 -23.59 -5.59 -8.19
C TYR A 204 -23.24 -5.32 -6.72
N GLU A 205 -23.91 -5.96 -5.76
CA GLU A 205 -23.59 -5.83 -4.33
C GLU A 205 -22.16 -6.30 -4.02
N ASN A 206 -21.74 -7.43 -4.61
CA ASN A 206 -20.38 -7.92 -4.51
C ASN A 206 -19.37 -6.91 -5.11
N ALA A 207 -19.67 -6.38 -6.30
CA ALA A 207 -18.81 -5.37 -6.92
C ALA A 207 -18.67 -4.12 -6.04
N CYS A 208 -19.76 -3.68 -5.40
CA CYS A 208 -19.71 -2.54 -4.50
C CYS A 208 -18.89 -2.79 -3.24
N ARG A 209 -19.10 -3.94 -2.56
CA ARG A 209 -18.27 -4.32 -1.41
C ARG A 209 -16.80 -4.38 -1.75
N PHE A 210 -16.46 -4.88 -2.93
CA PHE A 210 -15.07 -4.90 -3.39
C PHE A 210 -14.52 -3.49 -3.64
N MET A 211 -15.31 -2.59 -4.23
CA MET A 211 -14.94 -1.18 -4.37
C MET A 211 -14.73 -0.52 -2.99
N ASP A 212 -15.65 -0.70 -2.05
CA ASP A 212 -15.56 -0.16 -0.68
C ASP A 212 -14.27 -0.59 0.02
N LYS A 213 -13.96 -1.90 -0.05
CA LYS A 213 -12.71 -2.47 0.49
C LYS A 213 -11.48 -1.80 -0.14
N VAL A 214 -11.39 -1.79 -1.46
CA VAL A 214 -10.22 -1.26 -2.18
C VAL A 214 -10.07 0.25 -1.96
N PHE A 215 -11.16 1.01 -1.95
CA PHE A 215 -11.11 2.46 -1.72
C PHE A 215 -10.67 2.78 -0.29
N SER A 216 -11.13 2.00 0.70
CA SER A 216 -10.74 2.13 2.10
C SER A 216 -9.26 1.79 2.32
N GLU A 217 -8.79 0.68 1.75
CA GLU A 217 -7.37 0.26 1.80
C GLU A 217 -6.44 1.31 1.18
N ASN A 218 -6.89 2.02 0.14
CA ASN A 218 -6.15 3.08 -0.53
C ASN A 218 -6.44 4.48 0.05
N GLN A 219 -7.22 4.58 1.13
CA GLN A 219 -7.59 5.83 1.81
C GLN A 219 -8.15 6.91 0.86
N LEU A 220 -8.95 6.50 -0.12
CA LEU A 220 -9.51 7.43 -1.10
C LEU A 220 -10.66 8.23 -0.50
N THR A 221 -10.67 9.53 -0.76
CA THR A 221 -11.81 10.39 -0.43
C THR A 221 -12.92 10.27 -1.47
N ASP A 222 -14.12 10.73 -1.13
CA ASP A 222 -15.24 10.84 -2.07
C ASP A 222 -14.83 11.58 -3.37
N ASP A 223 -14.10 12.69 -3.24
CA ASP A 223 -13.63 13.47 -4.38
C ASP A 223 -12.60 12.67 -5.22
N ASP A 224 -11.73 11.87 -4.60
CA ASP A 224 -10.81 10.98 -5.33
C ASP A 224 -11.57 9.91 -6.12
N ILE A 225 -12.56 9.27 -5.49
CA ILE A 225 -13.41 8.25 -6.12
C ILE A 225 -14.18 8.85 -7.30
N LEU A 226 -14.76 10.05 -7.13
CA LEU A 226 -15.44 10.80 -8.19
C LEU A 226 -14.50 11.08 -9.38
N LEU A 227 -13.21 11.29 -9.13
CA LEU A 227 -12.22 11.59 -10.16
C LEU A 227 -11.59 10.35 -10.81
N LEU A 228 -11.88 9.13 -10.34
CA LEU A 228 -11.33 7.91 -10.92
C LEU A 228 -11.76 7.70 -12.39
N ASN A 229 -10.81 7.63 -13.31
CA ASN A 229 -11.05 7.20 -14.69
C ASN A 229 -10.73 5.71 -14.86
N SER A 230 -10.90 5.16 -16.07
CA SER A 230 -10.61 3.74 -16.34
C SER A 230 -9.17 3.34 -15.98
N ASN A 231 -8.21 4.25 -16.13
CA ASN A 231 -6.82 4.00 -15.73
C ASN A 231 -6.67 4.00 -14.19
N GLY A 232 -7.40 4.85 -13.47
CA GLY A 232 -7.49 4.82 -12.01
C GLY A 232 -8.02 3.48 -11.50
N PHE A 233 -9.14 3.00 -12.04
CA PHE A 233 -9.66 1.67 -11.74
C PHE A 233 -8.65 0.55 -12.05
N ARG A 234 -7.88 0.69 -13.13
CA ARG A 234 -6.81 -0.27 -13.46
C ARG A 234 -5.68 -0.29 -12.43
N LYS A 235 -5.19 0.88 -12.03
CA LYS A 235 -4.15 0.99 -10.99
C LYS A 235 -4.58 0.38 -9.66
N LEU A 236 -5.88 0.44 -9.35
CA LEU A 236 -6.49 -0.16 -8.15
C LEU A 236 -6.84 -1.66 -8.31
N GLY A 237 -6.50 -2.32 -9.43
CA GLY A 237 -6.79 -3.74 -9.63
C GLY A 237 -8.27 -4.06 -9.89
N LEU A 238 -9.10 -3.05 -10.16
CA LEU A 238 -10.54 -3.14 -10.38
C LEU A 238 -10.93 -3.38 -11.85
N THR A 239 -9.97 -3.53 -12.78
CA THR A 239 -10.25 -3.67 -14.23
C THR A 239 -11.21 -4.82 -14.56
N SER A 240 -10.95 -6.01 -14.02
CA SER A 240 -11.79 -7.18 -14.30
C SER A 240 -13.23 -6.97 -13.84
N MET A 241 -13.43 -6.43 -12.64
CA MET A 241 -14.76 -6.06 -12.12
C MET A 241 -15.44 -5.06 -13.04
N LEU A 242 -14.71 -4.00 -13.41
CA LEU A 242 -15.24 -2.92 -14.24
C LEU A 242 -15.73 -3.44 -15.59
N ILE A 243 -14.93 -4.28 -16.26
CA ILE A 243 -15.29 -4.88 -17.55
C ILE A 243 -16.48 -5.82 -17.42
N THR A 244 -16.47 -6.73 -16.43
CA THR A 244 -17.46 -7.80 -16.36
C THR A 244 -18.82 -7.34 -15.81
N VAL A 245 -18.83 -6.39 -14.86
CA VAL A 245 -20.05 -5.95 -14.14
C VAL A 245 -20.60 -4.64 -14.71
N PHE A 246 -19.74 -3.73 -15.14
CA PHE A 246 -20.13 -2.36 -15.52
C PHE A 246 -19.80 -2.03 -16.98
N ASP A 247 -19.61 -3.03 -17.84
CA ASP A 247 -19.30 -2.89 -19.26
C ASP A 247 -18.05 -2.04 -19.55
N GLY A 248 -17.09 -2.02 -18.63
CA GLY A 248 -15.89 -1.19 -18.74
C GLY A 248 -16.13 0.30 -18.49
N LYS A 249 -17.32 0.71 -18.02
CA LYS A 249 -17.71 2.12 -17.87
C LYS A 249 -17.58 2.60 -16.41
N PRO A 250 -16.60 3.48 -16.09
CA PRO A 250 -16.42 4.01 -14.73
C PRO A 250 -17.66 4.74 -14.20
N MET A 251 -18.42 5.41 -15.08
CA MET A 251 -19.63 6.13 -14.67
C MET A 251 -20.69 5.20 -14.08
N LYS A 252 -20.90 4.01 -14.66
CA LYS A 252 -21.84 3.03 -14.12
C LYS A 252 -21.37 2.50 -12.76
N ALA A 253 -20.07 2.23 -12.62
CA ALA A 253 -19.50 1.77 -11.35
C ALA A 253 -19.68 2.82 -10.24
N LYS A 254 -19.39 4.09 -10.53
CA LYS A 254 -19.59 5.21 -9.60
C LYS A 254 -21.06 5.46 -9.26
N GLU A 255 -21.95 5.40 -10.26
CA GLU A 255 -23.38 5.53 -10.06
C GLU A 255 -23.87 4.48 -9.06
N TYR A 256 -23.50 3.22 -9.28
CA TYR A 256 -23.87 2.16 -8.37
C TYR A 256 -23.23 2.31 -6.99
N TYR A 257 -21.96 2.74 -6.94
CA TYR A 257 -21.26 2.95 -5.68
C TYR A 257 -21.98 3.95 -4.78
N PHE A 258 -22.29 5.14 -5.31
CA PHE A 258 -22.89 6.24 -4.53
C PHE A 258 -24.41 6.15 -4.39
N TYR A 259 -25.12 5.56 -5.34
CA TYR A 259 -26.58 5.62 -5.41
C TYR A 259 -27.26 4.24 -5.48
N LYS A 260 -26.50 3.15 -5.61
CA LYS A 260 -27.01 1.78 -5.78
C LYS A 260 -27.97 1.62 -6.97
N THR A 261 -27.85 2.49 -7.98
CA THR A 261 -28.62 2.43 -9.24
C THR A 261 -27.73 2.20 -10.45
N ILE A 262 -28.32 1.75 -11.56
CA ILE A 262 -27.67 1.61 -12.86
C ILE A 262 -28.54 2.26 -13.92
N GLY A 263 -28.02 3.25 -14.64
CA GLY A 263 -28.74 3.85 -15.76
C GLY A 263 -29.81 4.86 -15.35
N ASN A 264 -29.85 5.29 -14.08
CA ASN A 264 -30.81 6.28 -13.62
C ASN A 264 -30.35 7.68 -14.06
N GLY A 265 -31.12 8.32 -14.94
CA GLY A 265 -30.74 9.61 -15.53
C GLY A 265 -30.61 10.76 -14.53
N GLU A 266 -31.38 10.75 -13.44
CA GLU A 266 -31.29 11.78 -12.38
C GLU A 266 -30.00 11.62 -11.57
N ASN A 267 -29.70 10.39 -11.13
CA ASN A 267 -28.48 10.09 -10.39
C ASN A 267 -27.23 10.33 -11.24
N GLN A 268 -27.27 10.03 -12.54
CA GLN A 268 -26.18 10.34 -13.46
C GLN A 268 -25.94 11.85 -13.59
N LYS A 269 -27.00 12.66 -13.66
CA LYS A 269 -26.87 14.13 -13.66
C LYS A 269 -26.29 14.63 -12.34
N LYS A 270 -26.78 14.15 -11.19
CA LYS A 270 -26.22 14.47 -9.86
C LYS A 270 -24.75 14.10 -9.77
N LEU A 271 -24.39 12.90 -10.22
CA LEU A 271 -23.02 12.40 -10.25
C LEU A 271 -22.11 13.27 -11.15
N ALA A 272 -22.56 13.60 -12.36
CA ALA A 272 -21.81 14.47 -13.26
C ALA A 272 -21.55 15.86 -12.64
N GLY A 273 -22.54 16.44 -11.97
CA GLY A 273 -22.38 17.68 -11.21
C GLY A 273 -21.35 17.55 -10.07
N ARG A 274 -21.41 16.47 -9.28
CA ARG A 274 -20.41 16.18 -8.23
C ARG A 274 -19.00 16.04 -8.81
N ILE A 275 -18.83 15.33 -9.93
CA ILE A 275 -17.54 15.18 -10.62
C ILE A 275 -17.01 16.55 -11.09
N GLN A 276 -17.87 17.39 -11.66
CA GLN A 276 -17.47 18.72 -12.09
C GLN A 276 -17.01 19.59 -10.91
N SER A 277 -17.73 19.55 -9.79
CA SER A 277 -17.35 20.24 -8.55
C SER A 277 -16.01 19.73 -7.99
N ALA A 278 -15.80 18.41 -7.95
CA ALA A 278 -14.54 17.81 -7.52
C ALA A 278 -13.35 18.20 -8.44
N LEU A 279 -13.57 18.23 -9.76
CA LEU A 279 -12.57 18.71 -10.73
C LEU A 279 -12.21 20.18 -10.48
N MET A 280 -13.19 21.03 -10.20
CA MET A 280 -12.97 22.44 -9.91
C MET A 280 -12.19 22.65 -8.62
N LYS A 281 -12.52 21.91 -7.54
CA LYS A 281 -11.75 21.94 -6.28
C LYS A 281 -10.28 21.56 -6.50
N LYS A 282 -10.02 20.46 -7.23
CA LYS A 282 -8.66 20.01 -7.52
C LYS A 282 -7.90 21.00 -8.39
N GLU A 283 -8.57 21.61 -9.38
CA GLU A 283 -7.98 22.70 -10.17
C GLU A 283 -7.63 23.92 -9.29
N ASP A 284 -8.51 24.28 -8.35
CA ASP A 284 -8.33 25.37 -7.38
C ASP A 284 -7.15 25.10 -6.41
N GLU A 285 -6.99 23.86 -5.93
CA GLU A 285 -5.84 23.46 -5.11
C GLU A 285 -4.52 23.58 -5.88
N ILE A 286 -4.49 23.13 -7.15
CA ILE A 286 -3.32 23.27 -8.03
C ILE A 286 -2.99 24.75 -8.26
N ILE A 287 -4.00 25.59 -8.49
CA ILE A 287 -3.82 27.04 -8.64
C ILE A 287 -3.21 27.62 -7.37
N LYS A 288 -3.79 27.31 -6.20
CA LYS A 288 -3.30 27.80 -4.91
C LYS A 288 -1.84 27.43 -4.67
N LYS A 289 -1.47 26.17 -4.94
CA LYS A 289 -0.08 25.70 -4.84
C LYS A 289 0.87 26.46 -5.77
N ARG A 290 0.51 26.58 -7.05
CA ARG A 290 1.33 27.31 -8.04
C ARG A 290 1.46 28.80 -7.70
N LEU A 291 0.42 29.42 -7.15
CA LEU A 291 0.46 30.81 -6.70
C LEU A 291 1.36 30.96 -5.47
N SER A 292 1.33 30.03 -4.50
CA SER A 292 2.22 30.09 -3.33
C SER A 292 3.71 29.97 -3.69
N GLU A 293 4.05 29.26 -4.78
CA GLU A 293 5.45 29.12 -5.24
C GLU A 293 6.03 30.44 -5.78
N VAL A 294 5.19 31.37 -6.24
CA VAL A 294 5.61 32.65 -6.84
C VAL A 294 5.26 33.87 -5.98
N ALA A 295 4.54 33.67 -4.89
CA ALA A 295 4.13 34.73 -3.98
C ALA A 295 5.30 35.17 -3.08
N LYS A 296 5.39 36.49 -2.84
CA LYS A 296 6.21 37.09 -1.79
C LYS A 296 5.24 37.74 -0.80
N GLY A 297 4.96 37.04 0.30
CA GLY A 297 3.88 37.42 1.22
C GLY A 297 2.52 37.38 0.52
N LYS A 298 1.75 38.47 0.60
CA LYS A 298 0.44 38.61 -0.07
C LYS A 298 0.54 38.96 -1.57
N TYR A 299 1.73 39.35 -2.03
CA TYR A 299 1.91 39.95 -3.35
C TYR A 299 2.54 38.97 -4.34
N ILE A 300 2.08 39.04 -5.59
CA ILE A 300 2.70 38.34 -6.72
C ILE A 300 3.27 39.41 -7.65
N TYR A 301 4.59 39.52 -7.66
CA TYR A 301 5.32 40.47 -8.49
C TYR A 301 5.78 39.80 -9.78
N ASN A 302 5.54 40.46 -10.91
CA ASN A 302 6.08 40.06 -12.21
C ASN A 302 5.82 38.59 -12.56
N LEU A 303 4.56 38.14 -12.50
CA LEU A 303 4.17 36.76 -12.86
C LEU A 303 4.68 36.33 -14.25
N TYR A 304 4.84 37.29 -15.17
CA TYR A 304 5.43 37.07 -16.50
C TYR A 304 6.85 36.49 -16.46
N SER A 305 7.65 36.74 -15.42
CA SER A 305 8.99 36.16 -15.29
C SER A 305 8.94 34.64 -15.06
N ASN A 306 7.84 34.13 -14.50
CA ASN A 306 7.59 32.69 -14.35
C ASN A 306 6.64 32.20 -15.46
N ASN A 307 7.20 31.99 -16.65
CA ASN A 307 6.45 31.68 -17.87
C ASN A 307 5.54 30.43 -17.74
N SER A 308 5.96 29.43 -16.96
CA SER A 308 5.20 28.19 -16.77
C SER A 308 3.91 28.44 -15.96
N VAL A 309 4.02 29.16 -14.84
CA VAL A 309 2.89 29.50 -13.98
C VAL A 309 1.98 30.52 -14.67
N TYR A 310 2.56 31.53 -15.34
CA TYR A 310 1.79 32.52 -16.09
C TYR A 310 0.95 31.89 -17.21
N SER A 311 1.57 31.03 -18.04
CA SER A 311 0.88 30.36 -19.15
C SER A 311 -0.26 29.45 -18.66
N TYR A 312 -0.02 28.71 -17.56
CA TYR A 312 -1.05 27.89 -16.93
C TYR A 312 -2.23 28.74 -16.45
N LEU A 313 -1.97 29.79 -15.65
CA LEU A 313 -3.01 30.67 -15.11
C LEU A 313 -3.75 31.42 -16.21
N LYS A 314 -3.08 31.86 -17.28
CA LYS A 314 -3.69 32.48 -18.45
C LYS A 314 -4.69 31.56 -19.13
N ARG A 315 -4.36 30.27 -19.29
CA ARG A 315 -5.26 29.26 -19.86
C ARG A 315 -6.49 29.04 -18.98
N ILE A 316 -6.30 28.94 -17.66
CA ILE A 316 -7.40 28.78 -16.70
C ILE A 316 -8.30 30.02 -16.66
N ALA A 317 -7.72 31.22 -16.62
CA ALA A 317 -8.45 32.47 -16.64
C ALA A 317 -9.31 32.59 -17.91
N LYS A 318 -8.76 32.22 -19.08
CA LYS A 318 -9.52 32.14 -20.34
C LYS A 318 -10.67 31.12 -20.25
N LYS A 319 -10.41 29.91 -19.73
CA LYS A 319 -11.44 28.87 -19.52
C LYS A 319 -12.58 29.36 -18.61
N ARG A 320 -12.25 30.14 -17.58
CA ARG A 320 -13.21 30.72 -16.62
C ARG A 320 -13.76 32.09 -17.02
N LYS A 321 -13.45 32.58 -18.23
CA LYS A 321 -13.87 33.89 -18.76
C LYS A 321 -13.60 35.06 -17.80
N MET A 322 -12.44 35.05 -17.13
CA MET A 322 -12.01 36.11 -16.20
C MET A 322 -10.61 36.59 -16.51
N LYS A 323 -10.25 37.78 -16.02
CA LYS A 323 -8.88 38.30 -16.11
C LYS A 323 -7.96 37.56 -15.13
N ILE A 324 -6.66 37.48 -15.45
CA ILE A 324 -5.67 36.84 -14.57
C ILE A 324 -5.66 37.51 -13.19
N ASN A 325 -5.77 38.84 -13.13
CA ASN A 325 -5.83 39.59 -11.87
C ASN A 325 -6.99 39.12 -10.98
N GLN A 326 -8.19 39.01 -11.53
CA GLN A 326 -9.39 38.54 -10.83
C GLN A 326 -9.24 37.09 -10.35
N LEU A 327 -8.59 36.24 -11.16
CA LEU A 327 -8.30 34.87 -10.77
C LEU A 327 -7.35 34.83 -9.57
N VAL A 328 -6.28 35.63 -9.59
CA VAL A 328 -5.29 35.69 -8.50
C VAL A 328 -5.92 36.24 -7.21
N GLU A 329 -6.74 37.29 -7.32
CA GLU A 329 -7.47 37.91 -6.21
C GLU A 329 -8.45 36.94 -5.53
N LYS A 330 -9.11 36.07 -6.30
CA LYS A 330 -9.99 35.03 -5.77
C LYS A 330 -9.28 34.09 -4.78
N PHE A 331 -7.97 33.91 -4.91
CA PHE A 331 -7.17 33.09 -4.00
C PHE A 331 -6.46 33.91 -2.89
N GLY A 332 -6.82 35.19 -2.72
CA GLY A 332 -6.32 36.05 -1.64
C GLY A 332 -5.00 36.77 -1.94
N TYR A 333 -4.47 36.65 -3.15
CA TYR A 333 -3.22 37.29 -3.56
C TYR A 333 -3.47 38.59 -4.33
N VAL A 334 -2.53 39.53 -4.24
CA VAL A 334 -2.57 40.79 -4.98
C VAL A 334 -1.55 40.74 -6.12
N TYR A 335 -2.03 40.80 -7.36
CA TYR A 335 -1.16 40.78 -8.54
C TYR A 335 -0.70 42.19 -8.91
N LYS A 336 0.60 42.47 -8.75
CA LYS A 336 1.21 43.76 -9.11
C LYS A 336 1.96 43.66 -10.43
N SER A 337 1.23 43.92 -11.52
CA SER A 337 1.80 44.01 -12.87
C SER A 337 2.60 45.31 -13.03
N SER A 338 3.79 45.23 -13.64
CA SER A 338 4.66 46.40 -13.86
C SER A 338 4.08 47.47 -14.80
N ARG A 339 2.99 47.16 -15.51
CA ARG A 339 2.45 48.00 -16.59
C ARG A 339 1.25 48.85 -16.20
N THR A 340 0.57 48.56 -15.09
CA THR A 340 -0.78 49.12 -14.85
C THR A 340 -0.88 50.15 -13.72
N GLU A 341 0.16 50.36 -12.92
CA GLU A 341 0.11 51.36 -11.82
C GLU A 341 1.47 52.04 -11.63
N GLN A 342 1.94 52.78 -12.63
CA GLN A 342 3.02 53.75 -12.40
C GLN A 342 2.41 54.97 -11.69
N LYS A 343 2.21 54.88 -10.37
CA LYS A 343 2.21 56.10 -9.56
C LYS A 343 3.54 56.79 -9.81
N VAL A 344 3.52 58.11 -10.03
CA VAL A 344 4.74 58.89 -10.12
C VAL A 344 5.40 58.81 -8.74
N ILE A 345 6.51 58.09 -8.66
CA ILE A 345 7.29 57.96 -7.42
C ILE A 345 8.40 58.98 -7.51
N ASP A 346 8.47 59.86 -6.51
CA ASP A 346 9.58 60.79 -6.36
C ASP A 346 10.90 60.00 -6.17
N PRO A 347 11.89 60.16 -7.07
CA PRO A 347 13.19 59.52 -6.92
C PRO A 347 13.85 59.82 -5.57
N GLN A 348 13.70 61.03 -5.03
CA GLN A 348 14.35 61.42 -3.78
C GLN A 348 13.88 60.57 -2.59
N LEU A 349 12.62 60.16 -2.60
CA LEU A 349 12.06 59.32 -1.57
C LEU A 349 12.61 57.88 -1.62
N ILE A 350 12.93 57.37 -2.81
CA ILE A 350 13.63 56.09 -2.98
C ILE A 350 15.05 56.19 -2.40
N TRP A 351 15.73 57.31 -2.62
CA TRP A 351 17.07 57.56 -2.10
C TRP A 351 17.09 57.53 -0.57
N ASP A 352 16.18 58.25 0.07
CA ASP A 352 16.11 58.33 1.53
C ASP A 352 15.78 56.97 2.17
N LEU A 353 14.86 56.20 1.57
CA LEU A 353 14.54 54.86 2.05
C LEU A 353 15.68 53.87 1.84
N ARG A 354 16.44 53.99 0.75
CA ARG A 354 17.67 53.20 0.55
C ARG A 354 18.73 53.54 1.58
N LYS A 355 18.95 54.83 1.90
CA LYS A 355 19.87 55.25 2.97
C LYS A 355 19.48 54.72 4.35
N LYS A 356 18.18 54.52 4.60
CA LYS A 356 17.67 53.86 5.82
C LYS A 356 17.89 52.33 5.83
N GLY A 357 18.44 51.76 4.76
CA GLY A 357 18.78 50.33 4.68
C GLY A 357 17.68 49.43 4.09
N LEU A 358 16.53 49.97 3.69
CA LEU A 358 15.41 49.17 3.19
C LEU A 358 15.72 48.57 1.82
N THR A 359 15.41 47.30 1.63
CA THR A 359 15.50 46.58 0.36
C THR A 359 14.50 47.10 -0.67
N TYR A 360 14.72 46.80 -1.97
CA TYR A 360 13.76 47.16 -3.02
C TYR A 360 12.37 46.53 -2.81
N ILE A 361 12.27 45.44 -2.03
CA ILE A 361 10.99 44.81 -1.68
C ILE A 361 10.25 45.68 -0.66
N GLU A 362 10.91 46.04 0.43
CA GLU A 362 10.33 46.88 1.49
C GLU A 362 9.97 48.27 0.98
N ILE A 363 10.81 48.86 0.12
CA ILE A 363 10.50 50.14 -0.55
C ILE A 363 9.27 49.98 -1.45
N ALA A 364 9.18 48.91 -2.22
CA ALA A 364 8.03 48.67 -3.07
C ALA A 364 6.74 48.47 -2.25
N GLU A 365 6.81 47.82 -1.09
CA GLU A 365 5.67 47.70 -0.18
C GLU A 365 5.24 49.07 0.39
N GLN A 366 6.18 49.86 0.89
CA GLN A 366 5.90 51.20 1.46
C GLN A 366 5.34 52.17 0.42
N LEU A 367 5.82 52.10 -0.82
CA LEU A 367 5.41 53.02 -1.90
C LEU A 367 4.28 52.47 -2.77
N GLY A 368 3.75 51.29 -2.43
CA GLY A 368 2.71 50.61 -3.21
C GLY A 368 3.13 50.32 -4.66
N SER A 369 4.41 50.04 -4.87
CA SER A 369 5.05 49.85 -6.18
C SER A 369 5.55 48.41 -6.39
N ASN A 370 6.38 48.19 -7.42
CA ASN A 370 7.02 46.92 -7.73
C ASN A 370 8.54 47.04 -7.52
N PRO A 371 9.22 46.06 -6.90
CA PRO A 371 10.68 46.09 -6.69
C PRO A 371 11.48 46.30 -7.99
N THR A 372 10.95 45.81 -9.12
CA THR A 372 11.52 46.02 -10.45
C THR A 372 11.44 47.47 -10.87
N THR A 373 10.32 48.15 -10.60
CA THR A 373 10.15 49.58 -10.87
C THR A 373 11.13 50.40 -10.02
N ILE A 374 11.29 50.08 -8.73
CA ILE A 374 12.27 50.72 -7.86
C ILE A 374 13.69 50.54 -8.42
N SER A 375 14.07 49.31 -8.81
CA SER A 375 15.38 49.03 -9.42
C SER A 375 15.61 49.82 -10.72
N VAL A 376 14.60 49.94 -11.58
CA VAL A 376 14.68 50.72 -12.83
C VAL A 376 14.82 52.22 -12.54
N LEU A 377 14.07 52.75 -11.57
CA LEU A 377 14.19 54.16 -11.15
C LEU A 377 15.56 54.44 -10.56
N CYS A 378 16.09 53.54 -9.72
CA CYS A 378 17.44 53.64 -9.17
C CYS A 378 18.49 53.70 -10.29
N LYS A 379 18.40 52.80 -11.28
CA LYS A 379 19.30 52.82 -12.44
C LYS A 379 19.19 54.09 -13.26
N LYS A 380 17.97 54.59 -13.48
CA LYS A 380 17.71 55.76 -14.33
C LYS A 380 18.17 57.08 -13.69
N TYR A 381 17.89 57.28 -12.39
CA TYR A 381 18.13 58.55 -11.71
C TYR A 381 19.43 58.58 -10.89
N PHE A 382 19.93 57.43 -10.42
CA PHE A 382 21.13 57.33 -9.58
C PHE A 382 22.25 56.50 -10.22
N GLY A 383 22.08 56.06 -11.47
CA GLY A 383 23.04 55.20 -12.18
C GLY A 383 23.11 53.75 -11.65
N GLY A 384 22.38 53.40 -10.58
CA GLY A 384 22.38 52.07 -9.94
C GLY A 384 21.86 52.13 -8.50
N ASP A 385 22.29 51.23 -7.63
CA ASP A 385 21.86 51.21 -6.22
C ASP A 385 22.42 52.41 -5.44
N PRO A 386 21.58 53.25 -4.79
CA PRO A 386 22.02 54.39 -3.99
C PRO A 386 23.03 54.11 -2.88
N LEU A 387 23.10 52.87 -2.39
CA LEU A 387 24.10 52.47 -1.38
C LEU A 387 25.50 52.21 -1.96
N ILE A 388 25.65 52.19 -3.28
CA ILE A 388 26.94 52.02 -3.95
C ILE A 388 27.50 53.41 -4.26
N PRO A 389 28.66 53.77 -3.71
CA PRO A 389 29.25 55.09 -3.95
C PRO A 389 29.77 55.21 -5.39
N ARG A 390 29.80 56.45 -5.91
CA ARG A 390 30.25 56.77 -7.27
C ARG A 390 31.11 58.04 -7.29
N PRO A 391 32.11 58.16 -8.20
CA PRO A 391 32.57 57.17 -9.17
C PRO A 391 33.09 55.90 -8.50
N ILE A 392 32.75 54.71 -9.03
CA ILE A 392 33.07 53.45 -8.32
C ILE A 392 34.57 53.18 -8.32
N GLU A 393 35.28 53.75 -9.30
CA GLU A 393 36.71 53.69 -9.50
C GLU A 393 37.49 54.31 -8.34
N ASP A 394 36.89 55.27 -7.63
CA ASP A 394 37.48 55.94 -6.46
C ASP A 394 37.36 55.10 -5.18
N TYR A 395 36.64 53.99 -5.23
CA TYR A 395 36.39 53.12 -4.09
C TYR A 395 36.99 51.74 -4.31
N ILE A 396 37.28 51.06 -3.22
CA ILE A 396 37.81 49.70 -3.18
C ILE A 396 37.02 48.89 -2.15
N THR A 397 36.76 47.62 -2.46
CA THR A 397 36.08 46.73 -1.52
C THR A 397 37.06 46.21 -0.46
N ILE A 398 36.55 45.78 0.70
CA ILE A 398 37.42 45.14 1.69
C ILE A 398 38.12 43.90 1.11
N GLN A 399 37.42 43.09 0.32
CA GLN A 399 38.02 41.88 -0.25
C GLN A 399 39.23 42.24 -1.13
N GLU A 400 39.08 43.22 -2.03
CA GLU A 400 40.19 43.72 -2.86
C GLU A 400 41.34 44.28 -2.02
N LEU A 401 41.05 44.98 -0.91
CA LEU A 401 42.10 45.46 0.01
C LEU A 401 42.83 44.32 0.72
N MET A 402 42.11 43.28 1.14
CA MET A 402 42.71 42.10 1.76
C MET A 402 43.63 41.39 0.77
N ASP A 403 43.19 41.27 -0.49
CA ASP A 403 43.93 40.58 -1.54
C ASP A 403 45.15 41.38 -2.01
N GLN A 404 44.99 42.69 -2.22
CA GLN A 404 46.07 43.58 -2.71
C GLN A 404 47.11 43.90 -1.65
N HIS A 405 46.71 44.02 -0.38
CA HIS A 405 47.60 44.45 0.69
C HIS A 405 47.87 43.37 1.73
N HIS A 406 47.31 42.16 1.61
CA HIS A 406 47.56 41.05 2.54
C HIS A 406 47.29 41.41 4.01
N ILE A 407 46.24 42.20 4.26
CA ILE A 407 45.80 42.59 5.60
C ILE A 407 44.46 41.91 5.87
N ASP A 408 44.25 41.42 7.09
CA ASP A 408 43.00 40.80 7.47
C ASP A 408 41.86 41.83 7.65
N HIS A 409 40.62 41.38 7.43
CA HIS A 409 39.42 42.21 7.56
C HIS A 409 39.35 42.97 8.90
N LYS A 410 39.73 42.33 10.02
CA LYS A 410 39.64 42.94 11.36
C LYS A 410 40.56 44.15 11.49
N THR A 411 41.76 44.06 10.92
CA THR A 411 42.71 45.18 10.91
C THR A 411 42.22 46.31 10.02
N ILE A 412 41.73 46.03 8.82
CA ILE A 412 41.14 47.06 7.94
C ILE A 412 40.01 47.80 8.67
N MET A 413 39.11 47.05 9.32
CA MET A 413 38.00 47.65 10.08
C MET A 413 38.46 48.46 11.29
N LYS A 414 39.56 48.08 11.94
CA LYS A 414 40.17 48.86 13.02
C LYS A 414 40.68 50.20 12.48
N LEU A 415 41.39 50.19 11.36
CA LEU A 415 41.93 51.40 10.71
C LEU A 415 40.81 52.36 10.27
N VAL A 416 39.74 51.82 9.69
CA VAL A 416 38.56 52.61 9.30
C VAL A 416 37.94 53.32 10.51
N ARG A 417 37.77 52.62 11.64
CA ARG A 417 37.20 53.21 12.87
C ARG A 417 38.11 54.25 13.50
N GLN A 418 39.41 53.98 13.56
CA GLN A 418 40.39 54.86 14.20
C GLN A 418 40.58 56.18 13.44
N ASN A 419 40.47 56.14 12.11
CA ASN A 419 40.66 57.30 11.25
C ASN A 419 39.35 57.94 10.76
N ASN A 420 38.20 57.44 11.23
CA ASN A 420 36.86 57.90 10.84
C ASN A 420 36.67 57.97 9.30
N LEU A 421 37.11 56.93 8.60
CA LEU A 421 37.14 56.91 7.12
C LEU A 421 35.74 56.72 6.53
N GLU A 422 35.55 57.25 5.31
CA GLU A 422 34.32 57.10 4.55
C GLU A 422 34.04 55.62 4.25
N ASN A 423 32.83 55.18 4.61
CA ASN A 423 32.49 53.77 4.68
C ASN A 423 31.04 53.51 4.23
N HIS A 424 30.90 53.00 3.01
CA HIS A 424 29.62 52.66 2.41
C HIS A 424 29.36 51.16 2.49
N VAL A 425 28.21 50.77 3.03
CA VAL A 425 27.87 49.36 3.28
C VAL A 425 26.68 48.95 2.43
N THR A 426 26.83 47.86 1.70
CA THR A 426 25.74 47.15 1.02
C THR A 426 25.52 45.77 1.64
N ILE A 427 24.47 45.06 1.22
CA ILE A 427 24.21 43.68 1.67
C ILE A 427 25.38 42.73 1.36
N ARG A 428 26.16 43.01 0.29
CA ARG A 428 27.20 42.10 -0.23
C ARG A 428 28.62 42.60 -0.01
N HIS A 429 28.84 43.90 -0.13
CA HIS A 429 30.18 44.49 -0.09
C HIS A 429 30.20 45.76 0.77
N ARG A 430 31.39 46.07 1.29
CA ARG A 430 31.70 47.35 1.91
C ARG A 430 32.73 48.07 1.04
N TYR A 431 32.44 49.32 0.70
CA TYR A 431 33.28 50.17 -0.15
C TYR A 431 33.94 51.24 0.72
N LEU A 432 35.25 51.36 0.57
CA LEU A 432 36.09 52.36 1.24
C LEU A 432 36.75 53.23 0.17
N LYS A 433 36.90 54.52 0.45
CA LYS A 433 37.48 55.45 -0.52
C LYS A 433 38.99 55.25 -0.63
N LYS A 434 39.49 54.99 -1.85
CA LYS A 434 40.91 54.67 -2.11
C LYS A 434 41.85 55.74 -1.58
N SER A 435 41.51 57.01 -1.79
CA SER A 435 42.30 58.15 -1.35
C SER A 435 42.49 58.22 0.17
N GLU A 436 41.59 57.61 0.94
CA GLU A 436 41.62 57.62 2.40
C GLU A 436 42.25 56.35 2.96
N ILE A 437 41.84 55.17 2.48
CA ILE A 437 42.25 53.90 3.08
C ILE A 437 43.65 53.43 2.66
N ILE A 438 44.06 53.69 1.41
CA ILE A 438 45.36 53.21 0.89
C ILE A 438 46.54 53.88 1.63
N PRO A 439 46.56 55.22 1.85
CA PRO A 439 47.63 55.84 2.62
C PRO A 439 47.71 55.33 4.06
N VAL A 440 46.56 55.16 4.72
CA VAL A 440 46.49 54.64 6.11
C VAL A 440 47.00 53.21 6.19
N ILE A 441 46.70 52.37 5.20
CA ILE A 441 47.24 51.01 5.11
C ILE A 441 48.76 51.03 4.89
N ALA A 442 49.25 51.88 3.98
CA ALA A 442 50.68 52.01 3.72
C ALA A 442 51.45 52.47 4.97
N GLU A 443 50.89 53.42 5.73
CA GLU A 443 51.46 53.89 6.99
C GLU A 443 51.43 52.79 8.06
N TYR A 444 50.32 52.07 8.21
CA TYR A 444 50.21 50.93 9.12
C TYR A 444 51.27 49.86 8.83
N LYS A 445 51.49 49.52 7.55
CA LYS A 445 52.54 48.59 7.13
C LYS A 445 53.94 49.07 7.47
N LYS A 446 54.19 50.39 7.39
CA LYS A 446 55.49 50.99 7.69
C LYS A 446 55.79 51.02 9.20
N GLN A 447 54.77 51.27 10.03
CA GLN A 447 54.95 51.45 11.48
C GLN A 447 54.85 50.14 12.27
N ASN A 448 54.15 49.12 11.76
CA ASN A 448 53.92 47.90 12.51
C ASN A 448 55.01 46.84 12.29
N LEU A 449 55.97 46.78 13.23
CA LEU A 449 57.06 45.79 13.27
C LEU A 449 56.56 44.34 13.23
N HIS A 450 55.39 44.05 13.81
CA HIS A 450 54.85 42.69 13.81
C HIS A 450 54.35 42.27 12.42
N HIS A 451 53.76 43.21 11.67
CA HIS A 451 53.30 42.95 10.29
C HIS A 451 54.48 42.80 9.33
N GLN A 452 55.55 43.60 9.50
CA GLN A 452 56.79 43.45 8.74
C GLN A 452 57.48 42.11 8.98
N ALA A 453 57.53 41.65 10.24
CA ALA A 453 58.06 40.34 10.58
C ALA A 453 57.22 39.19 9.98
N LEU A 454 55.90 39.38 9.82
CA LEU A 454 54.99 38.41 9.21
C LEU A 454 55.19 38.30 7.69
N LEU A 455 55.31 39.44 6.99
CA LEU A 455 55.60 39.45 5.54
C LEU A 455 56.96 38.82 5.20
N ASN A 456 58.00 39.12 5.99
CA ASN A 456 59.34 38.55 5.82
C ASN A 456 59.39 37.04 6.03
N ARG A 457 58.46 36.45 6.80
CA ARG A 457 58.44 35.02 7.10
C ARG A 457 57.85 34.17 5.97
N TYR A 458 57.09 34.77 5.06
CA TYR A 458 56.36 34.07 3.99
C TYR A 458 56.87 34.40 2.57
N ASN A 459 57.97 35.16 2.40
CA ASN A 459 58.54 35.54 1.10
C ASN A 459 57.50 36.11 0.11
N ILE A 460 56.56 36.93 0.60
CA ILE A 460 55.63 37.67 -0.24
C ILE A 460 56.21 39.07 -0.41
N SER A 461 56.90 39.30 -1.54
CA SER A 461 57.41 40.60 -1.96
C SER A 461 56.29 41.49 -2.49
#